data_AF-A0A2H5ZQF3-F1
#
_entry.id   AF-A0A2H5ZQF3-F1
#
_cell.length_a   1.000
_cell.length_b   1.000
_cell.length_c   1.000
_cell.angle_alpha   90.00
_cell.angle_beta   90.00
_cell.angle_gamma   90.00
#
_symmetry.space_group_name_H-M   'P 1'
#
loop_
_entity.id
_entity.type
_entity.pdbx_description
1 polymer ?
#
loop_
_entity_poly.entity_id
_entity_poly.type
_entity_poly.pdbx_seq_one_letter_code
_entity_poly.pdbx_strand_id
1 'polypeptide(L)'
;MSSRKDRGVTFALQNPEAVAGQRPKRGRTRASSPSLSGRVANHGATIEDALELALRVHRGKTDKAGAPYILHVLRVMLAMEDDTARMAAVLHDVVEDSDCTLADLRAQGFPRKVVAAVDALTRRPGESYEAFVLRAAANPIARRVKLADLEDNMDVRRLNALEQADLERLRRYRRAWEILHSVCARRTNRRRR
;
A
#
# COMPACT_ATOMS: atom_id res chain seq x y z
N MET A 1 4.71 41.86 48.95
CA MET A 1 5.94 41.36 49.60
C MET A 1 5.70 39.94 50.10
N SER A 2 6.61 39.03 49.74
CA SER A 2 6.88 37.68 50.28
C SER A 2 5.72 36.66 50.33
N SER A 3 5.60 35.71 49.39
CA SER A 3 6.49 34.57 49.08
C SER A 3 6.42 33.45 50.13
N ARG A 4 5.70 32.37 49.81
CA ARG A 4 5.90 31.03 50.39
C ARG A 4 6.25 30.08 49.25
N LYS A 5 7.49 29.62 49.28
CA LYS A 5 8.07 28.60 48.40
C LYS A 5 7.66 27.23 48.93
N ASP A 6 6.94 26.45 48.11
CA ASP A 6 6.82 25.01 48.32
C ASP A 6 8.08 24.31 47.79
N ARG A 7 8.65 23.48 48.65
CA ARG A 7 9.90 22.76 48.45
C ARG A 7 9.63 21.46 47.70
N GLY A 8 10.42 21.22 46.67
CA GLY A 8 10.45 19.96 45.95
C GLY A 8 10.91 18.80 46.83
N VAL A 9 10.37 17.62 46.53
CA VAL A 9 10.84 16.34 47.05
C VAL A 9 11.45 15.58 45.88
N THR A 10 12.78 15.58 45.83
CA THR A 10 13.61 14.75 44.96
C THR A 10 13.66 13.33 45.53
N PHE A 11 13.21 12.33 44.77
CA PHE A 11 13.42 10.92 45.11
C PHE A 11 14.68 10.42 44.41
N ALA A 12 15.70 10.12 45.22
CA ALA A 12 16.98 9.58 44.77
C ALA A 12 16.83 8.11 44.35
N LEU A 13 17.30 7.79 43.15
CA LEU A 13 17.53 6.41 42.71
C LEU A 13 18.92 5.98 43.19
N GLN A 14 18.96 5.07 44.15
CA GLN A 14 20.13 4.23 44.44
C GLN A 14 19.76 2.80 44.05
N ASN A 15 20.47 2.23 43.08
CA ASN A 15 20.49 0.79 42.84
C ASN A 15 21.95 0.31 42.92
N PRO A 16 22.26 -0.66 43.80
CA PRO A 16 23.61 -1.18 43.97
C PRO A 16 23.99 -2.22 42.91
N GLU A 17 25.29 -2.27 42.64
CA GLU A 17 25.97 -3.22 41.77
C GLU A 17 25.68 -4.68 42.15
N ALA A 18 25.41 -5.53 41.15
CA ALA A 18 25.26 -6.97 41.31
C ALA A 18 26.37 -7.72 40.59
N VAL A 19 26.97 -8.62 41.38
CA VAL A 19 28.22 -9.36 41.21
C VAL A 19 28.15 -10.43 40.12
N ALA A 20 29.29 -10.62 39.45
CA ALA A 20 29.57 -11.66 38.47
C ALA A 20 29.37 -13.08 39.04
N GLY A 21 28.59 -13.90 38.33
CA GLY A 21 28.43 -15.33 38.58
C GLY A 21 28.61 -16.14 37.30
N GLN A 22 29.70 -16.90 37.22
CA GLN A 22 29.97 -17.87 36.15
C GLN A 22 29.14 -19.16 36.35
N ARG A 23 28.54 -19.66 35.25
CA ARG A 23 28.25 -21.09 34.93
C ARG A 23 27.36 -21.20 33.68
N PRO A 24 27.26 -22.36 32.99
CA PRO A 24 28.29 -23.24 32.44
C PRO A 24 28.18 -23.35 30.89
N LYS A 25 29.23 -23.82 30.21
CA LYS A 25 29.22 -24.11 28.76
C LYS A 25 28.25 -25.27 28.45
N ARG A 26 27.11 -24.98 27.81
CA ARG A 26 26.27 -25.98 27.15
C ARG A 26 26.57 -26.00 25.66
N GLY A 27 27.18 -27.08 25.20
CA GLY A 27 27.18 -27.43 23.78
C GLY A 27 25.76 -27.68 23.31
N ARG A 28 25.37 -27.03 22.22
CA ARG A 28 24.20 -27.38 21.43
C ARG A 28 24.59 -27.37 19.95
N THR A 29 24.73 -28.60 19.45
CA THR A 29 24.47 -29.07 18.09
C THR A 29 24.01 -28.00 17.11
N ARG A 30 24.75 -27.86 15.99
CA ARG A 30 24.30 -27.17 14.78
C ARG A 30 22.94 -27.74 14.37
N ALA A 31 21.88 -26.98 14.55
CA ALA A 31 20.65 -27.20 13.80
C ALA A 31 20.97 -26.85 12.35
N SER A 32 21.13 -27.87 11.51
CA SER A 32 21.11 -27.74 10.07
C SER A 32 19.80 -27.09 9.67
N SER A 33 19.85 -25.83 9.24
CA SER A 33 18.73 -25.14 8.60
C SER A 33 18.21 -26.05 7.47
N PRO A 34 16.90 -26.34 7.40
CA PRO A 34 16.39 -27.06 6.25
C PRO A 34 16.59 -26.13 5.05
N SER A 35 17.40 -26.59 4.09
CA SER A 35 17.58 -25.90 2.83
C SER A 35 16.21 -25.81 2.16
N LEU A 36 15.71 -24.61 1.91
CA LEU A 36 14.57 -24.38 1.03
C LEU A 36 15.00 -24.57 -0.43
N SER A 37 15.54 -25.74 -0.74
CA SER A 37 15.63 -26.24 -2.11
C SER A 37 14.38 -27.06 -2.36
N GLY A 38 13.46 -26.52 -3.14
CA GLY A 38 12.31 -27.28 -3.62
C GLY A 38 10.99 -26.52 -3.60
N ARG A 39 10.84 -25.56 -4.51
CA ARG A 39 9.51 -25.26 -5.08
C ARG A 39 9.64 -24.75 -6.51
N VAL A 40 10.12 -25.62 -7.40
CA VAL A 40 9.88 -25.42 -8.84
C VAL A 40 8.52 -26.04 -9.14
N ALA A 41 7.48 -25.31 -8.77
CA ALA A 41 6.17 -25.48 -9.33
C ALA A 41 5.90 -24.17 -10.06
N ASN A 42 6.10 -24.16 -11.38
CA ASN A 42 5.95 -22.99 -12.25
C ASN A 42 4.46 -22.64 -12.41
N HIS A 43 3.82 -22.29 -11.30
CA HIS A 43 2.48 -21.73 -11.27
C HIS A 43 2.66 -20.21 -11.21
N GLY A 44 1.91 -19.48 -12.03
CA GLY A 44 1.95 -18.02 -12.01
C GLY A 44 1.69 -17.48 -10.61
N ALA A 45 2.22 -16.29 -10.33
CA ALA A 45 2.10 -15.67 -9.02
C ALA A 45 0.63 -15.58 -8.58
N THR A 46 0.41 -15.77 -7.28
CA THR A 46 -0.89 -15.84 -6.63
C THR A 46 -1.27 -14.52 -5.95
N ILE A 47 -2.50 -14.42 -5.43
CA ILE A 47 -2.92 -13.26 -4.63
C ILE A 47 -2.09 -13.17 -3.34
N GLU A 48 -1.76 -14.31 -2.76
CA GLU A 48 -0.92 -14.42 -1.57
C GLU A 48 0.48 -13.86 -1.82
N ASP A 49 1.08 -14.17 -2.98
CA ASP A 49 2.37 -13.59 -3.37
C ASP A 49 2.27 -12.06 -3.55
N ALA A 50 1.18 -11.57 -4.13
CA ALA A 50 0.93 -10.13 -4.25
C ALA A 50 0.83 -9.45 -2.87
N LEU A 51 0.10 -10.08 -1.94
CA LEU A 51 -0.10 -9.57 -0.59
C LEU A 51 1.20 -9.56 0.20
N GLU A 52 2.02 -10.60 0.10
CA GLU A 52 3.34 -10.65 0.74
C GLU A 52 4.23 -9.51 0.25
N LEU A 53 4.24 -9.25 -1.06
CA LEU A 53 4.99 -8.14 -1.65
C LEU A 53 4.48 -6.78 -1.15
N ALA A 54 3.16 -6.53 -1.18
CA ALA A 54 2.57 -5.29 -0.71
C ALA A 54 2.80 -5.05 0.80
N LEU A 55 2.69 -6.10 1.63
CA LEU A 55 2.99 -6.06 3.06
C LEU A 55 4.43 -5.64 3.33
N ARG A 56 5.38 -6.15 2.53
CA ARG A 56 6.80 -5.82 2.66
C ARG A 56 7.07 -4.38 2.28
N VAL A 57 6.52 -3.93 1.15
CA VAL A 57 6.71 -2.58 0.61
C VAL A 57 6.11 -1.53 1.53
N HIS A 58 4.89 -1.74 2.02
CA HIS A 58 4.19 -0.76 2.85
C HIS A 58 4.40 -0.96 4.36
N ARG A 59 5.40 -1.73 4.78
CA ARG A 59 5.66 -2.00 6.20
C ARG A 59 6.00 -0.71 6.94
N GLY A 60 5.24 -0.41 7.99
CA GLY A 60 5.42 0.80 8.80
C GLY A 60 4.87 2.08 8.16
N LYS A 61 4.35 2.02 6.93
CA LYS A 61 3.64 3.14 6.29
C LYS A 61 2.26 3.29 6.92
N THR A 62 1.87 4.52 7.22
CA THR A 62 0.51 4.86 7.67
C THR A 62 -0.22 5.62 6.56
N ASP A 63 -1.55 5.50 6.56
CA ASP A 63 -2.42 6.33 5.75
C ASP A 63 -2.64 7.70 6.40
N LYS A 64 -3.42 8.56 5.74
CA LYS A 64 -3.74 9.91 6.24
C LYS A 64 -4.62 9.91 7.49
N ALA A 65 -5.29 8.82 7.79
CA ALA A 65 -6.06 8.64 9.03
C ALA A 65 -5.16 8.15 10.19
N GLY A 66 -3.88 7.87 9.94
CA GLY A 66 -2.94 7.31 10.90
C GLY A 66 -3.05 5.79 11.05
N ALA A 67 -3.87 5.12 10.23
CA ALA A 67 -4.00 3.67 10.24
C ALA A 67 -2.90 3.00 9.39
N PRO A 68 -2.54 1.74 9.63
CA PRO A 68 -1.57 1.02 8.78
C PRO A 68 -1.99 1.02 7.31
N TYR A 69 -1.09 1.40 6.40
CA TYR A 69 -1.40 1.60 4.97
C TYR A 69 -1.94 0.34 4.30
N ILE A 70 -1.50 -0.85 4.74
CA ILE A 70 -1.99 -2.12 4.21
C ILE A 70 -3.52 -2.25 4.28
N LEU A 71 -4.18 -1.60 5.24
CA LEU A 71 -5.64 -1.63 5.34
C LEU A 71 -6.32 -0.94 4.14
N HIS A 72 -5.69 0.09 3.56
CA HIS A 72 -6.14 0.69 2.30
C HIS A 72 -6.05 -0.31 1.15
N VAL A 73 -4.89 -0.94 0.97
CA VAL A 73 -4.66 -1.96 -0.05
C VAL A 73 -5.71 -3.07 0.04
N LEU A 74 -6.02 -3.55 1.26
CA LEU A 74 -7.03 -4.58 1.47
C LEU A 74 -8.45 -4.09 1.12
N ARG A 75 -8.84 -2.86 1.46
CA ARG A 75 -10.16 -2.32 1.08
C ARG A 75 -10.32 -2.18 -0.43
N VAL A 76 -9.29 -1.68 -1.13
CA VAL A 76 -9.28 -1.59 -2.60
C VAL A 76 -9.34 -2.98 -3.23
N MET A 77 -8.62 -3.96 -2.68
CA MET A 77 -8.69 -5.36 -3.12
C MET A 77 -10.10 -5.94 -2.94
N LEU A 78 -10.71 -5.76 -1.77
CA LEU A 78 -12.04 -6.32 -1.45
C LEU A 78 -13.17 -5.70 -2.29
N ALA A 79 -12.96 -4.51 -2.87
CA ALA A 79 -13.88 -3.91 -3.83
C ALA A 79 -13.86 -4.59 -5.22
N MET A 80 -12.92 -5.51 -5.49
CA MET A 80 -12.78 -6.18 -6.78
C MET A 80 -13.47 -7.56 -6.80
N GLU A 81 -14.14 -7.85 -7.92
CA GLU A 81 -14.91 -9.08 -8.12
C GLU A 81 -14.06 -10.30 -8.53
N ASP A 82 -13.05 -10.06 -9.37
CA ASP A 82 -12.22 -11.11 -9.97
C ASP A 82 -10.77 -11.06 -9.49
N ASP A 83 -10.11 -12.22 -9.50
CA ASP A 83 -8.76 -12.37 -8.94
C ASP A 83 -7.69 -11.56 -9.68
N THR A 84 -7.83 -11.37 -11.00
CA THR A 84 -6.87 -10.54 -11.75
C THR A 84 -6.93 -9.09 -11.29
N ALA A 85 -8.14 -8.55 -11.08
CA ALA A 85 -8.31 -7.21 -10.56
C ALA A 85 -7.93 -7.09 -9.08
N ARG A 86 -8.17 -8.12 -8.26
CA ARG A 86 -7.68 -8.18 -6.87
C ARG A 86 -6.16 -8.10 -6.80
N MET A 87 -5.45 -8.88 -7.62
CA MET A 87 -3.98 -8.80 -7.69
C MET A 87 -3.51 -7.41 -8.12
N ALA A 88 -4.14 -6.80 -9.13
CA ALA A 88 -3.81 -5.44 -9.56
C ALA A 88 -4.09 -4.39 -8.48
N ALA A 89 -5.18 -4.55 -7.72
CA ALA A 89 -5.52 -3.71 -6.58
C ALA A 89 -4.50 -3.86 -5.44
N VAL A 90 -4.02 -5.07 -5.16
CA VAL A 90 -2.99 -5.29 -4.13
C VAL A 90 -1.67 -4.60 -4.52
N LEU A 91 -1.33 -4.61 -5.80
CA LEU A 91 -0.06 -4.12 -6.32
C LEU A 91 -0.07 -2.66 -6.79
N HIS A 92 -1.20 -1.95 -6.68
CA HIS A 92 -1.41 -0.69 -7.41
C HIS A 92 -0.40 0.42 -7.09
N ASP A 93 0.12 0.44 -5.86
CA ASP A 93 1.12 1.41 -5.40
C ASP A 93 2.53 0.82 -5.22
N VAL A 94 2.69 -0.49 -5.38
CA VAL A 94 3.97 -1.18 -5.09
C VAL A 94 5.12 -0.60 -5.92
N VAL A 95 4.88 -0.29 -7.19
CA VAL A 95 5.89 0.28 -8.10
C VAL A 95 6.13 1.77 -7.82
N GLU A 96 5.13 2.50 -7.30
CA GLU A 96 5.30 3.91 -6.94
C GLU A 96 6.02 4.09 -5.59
N ASP A 97 5.82 3.15 -4.65
CA ASP A 97 6.29 3.25 -3.27
C ASP A 97 7.59 2.46 -2.98
N SER A 98 8.20 1.82 -3.98
CA SER A 98 9.42 1.02 -3.78
C SER A 98 10.31 0.96 -5.00
N ASP A 99 11.47 0.33 -4.85
CA ASP A 99 12.39 0.03 -5.96
C ASP A 99 11.90 -1.12 -6.86
N CYS A 100 10.75 -1.73 -6.54
CA CYS A 100 10.17 -2.79 -7.37
C CYS A 100 9.75 -2.25 -8.74
N THR A 101 10.24 -2.87 -9.81
CA THR A 101 9.90 -2.48 -11.17
C THR A 101 8.82 -3.37 -11.79
N LEU A 102 8.22 -2.91 -12.89
CA LEU A 102 7.35 -3.74 -13.72
C LEU A 102 8.07 -4.97 -14.30
N ALA A 103 9.40 -4.92 -14.46
CA ALA A 103 10.18 -6.07 -14.90
C ALA A 103 10.28 -7.13 -13.79
N ASP A 104 10.46 -6.70 -12.54
CA ASP A 104 10.48 -7.60 -11.37
C ASP A 104 9.14 -8.32 -11.19
N LEU A 105 8.02 -7.61 -11.39
CA LEU A 105 6.69 -8.24 -11.35
C LEU A 105 6.56 -9.32 -12.45
N ARG A 106 7.08 -9.07 -13.65
CA ARG A 106 7.06 -10.10 -14.72
C ARG A 106 7.95 -11.28 -14.36
N ALA A 107 9.14 -11.03 -13.82
CA ALA A 107 10.09 -12.07 -13.42
C ALA A 107 9.57 -12.95 -12.27
N GLN A 108 8.77 -12.37 -11.37
CA GLN A 108 8.06 -13.10 -10.31
C GLN A 108 6.86 -13.92 -10.82
N GLY A 109 6.53 -13.84 -12.11
CA GLY A 109 5.47 -14.65 -12.71
C GLY A 109 4.07 -14.05 -12.58
N PHE A 110 3.93 -12.75 -12.28
CA PHE A 110 2.62 -12.09 -12.27
C PHE A 110 1.97 -12.11 -13.66
N PRO A 111 0.66 -12.39 -13.77
CA PRO A 111 -0.02 -12.47 -15.06
C PRO A 111 0.13 -11.16 -15.86
N ARG A 112 0.32 -11.27 -17.18
CA ARG A 112 0.50 -10.10 -18.07
C ARG A 112 -0.59 -9.04 -17.92
N LYS A 113 -1.84 -9.45 -17.68
CA LYS A 113 -2.98 -8.54 -17.46
C LYS A 113 -2.84 -7.74 -16.16
N VAL A 114 -2.34 -8.36 -15.09
CA VAL A 114 -2.05 -7.70 -13.81
C VAL A 114 -0.96 -6.67 -14.01
N VAL A 115 0.18 -7.06 -14.60
CA VAL A 115 1.30 -6.13 -14.83
C VAL A 115 0.90 -4.95 -15.73
N ALA A 116 0.09 -5.19 -16.77
CA ALA A 116 -0.42 -4.12 -17.63
C ALA A 116 -1.39 -3.17 -16.89
N ALA A 117 -2.14 -3.67 -15.91
CA ALA A 117 -2.97 -2.83 -15.05
C ALA A 117 -2.12 -2.00 -14.07
N VAL A 118 -1.11 -2.61 -13.44
CA VAL A 118 -0.18 -1.91 -12.54
C VAL A 118 0.61 -0.83 -13.30
N ASP A 119 1.10 -1.09 -14.50
CA ASP A 119 1.71 -0.05 -15.36
C ASP A 119 0.74 1.12 -15.59
N ALA A 120 -0.52 0.82 -15.93
CA ALA A 120 -1.55 1.83 -16.11
C ALA A 120 -1.89 2.62 -14.83
N LEU A 121 -1.67 2.03 -13.65
CA LEU A 121 -1.88 2.63 -12.32
C LEU A 121 -0.65 3.36 -11.77
N THR A 122 0.53 3.14 -12.36
CA THR A 122 1.78 3.80 -11.97
C THR A 122 1.98 5.06 -12.80
N ARG A 123 2.08 6.23 -12.17
CA ARG A 123 2.34 7.51 -12.82
C ARG A 123 3.77 7.57 -13.36
N ARG A 124 3.93 8.11 -14.56
CA ARG A 124 5.25 8.23 -15.22
C ARG A 124 5.93 9.55 -14.85
N PRO A 125 7.28 9.61 -14.81
CA PRO A 125 8.01 10.86 -14.68
C PRO A 125 7.61 11.87 -15.77
N GLY A 126 7.32 13.11 -15.38
CA GLY A 126 6.87 14.16 -16.31
C GLY A 126 5.42 14.06 -16.79
N GLU A 127 4.68 13.00 -16.42
CA GLU A 127 3.28 12.84 -16.82
C GLU A 127 2.36 13.76 -15.99
N SER A 128 1.48 14.50 -16.67
CA SER A 128 0.44 15.26 -15.99
C SER A 128 -0.55 14.32 -15.31
N TYR A 129 -1.14 14.76 -14.19
CA TYR A 129 -2.09 13.92 -13.46
C TYR A 129 -3.31 13.56 -14.31
N GLU A 130 -3.78 14.46 -15.18
CA GLU A 130 -4.89 14.19 -16.10
C GLU A 130 -4.52 13.17 -17.17
N ALA A 131 -3.32 13.24 -17.76
CA ALA A 131 -2.84 12.24 -18.72
C ALA A 131 -2.72 10.85 -18.08
N PHE A 132 -2.20 10.79 -16.84
CA PHE A 132 -2.18 9.58 -16.04
C PHE A 132 -3.57 8.97 -15.85
N VAL A 133 -4.55 9.77 -15.41
CA VAL A 133 -5.93 9.30 -15.18
C VAL A 133 -6.56 8.80 -16.48
N LEU A 134 -6.35 9.49 -17.61
CA LEU A 134 -6.85 9.05 -18.92
C LEU A 134 -6.22 7.73 -19.37
N ARG A 135 -4.92 7.53 -19.10
CA ARG A 135 -4.21 6.27 -19.38
C ARG A 135 -4.73 5.13 -18.51
N ALA A 136 -4.92 5.36 -17.20
CA ALA A 136 -5.55 4.41 -16.30
C ALA A 136 -6.97 4.04 -16.77
N ALA A 137 -7.75 5.03 -17.22
CA ALA A 137 -9.12 4.83 -17.71
C ALA A 137 -9.21 3.92 -18.97
N ALA A 138 -8.17 3.92 -19.80
CA ALA A 138 -8.10 3.12 -21.02
C ALA A 138 -7.93 1.62 -20.75
N ASN A 139 -7.36 1.24 -19.59
CA ASN A 139 -7.26 -0.15 -19.16
C ASN A 139 -8.46 -0.50 -18.24
N PRO A 140 -9.32 -1.48 -18.60
CA PRO A 140 -10.53 -1.79 -17.82
C PRO A 140 -10.28 -2.19 -16.36
N ILE A 141 -9.19 -2.91 -16.08
CA ILE A 141 -8.84 -3.34 -14.72
C ILE A 141 -8.30 -2.14 -13.95
N ALA A 142 -7.34 -1.42 -14.51
CA ALA A 142 -6.78 -0.22 -13.90
C ALA A 142 -7.86 0.83 -13.60
N ARG A 143 -8.84 1.02 -14.49
CA ARG A 143 -9.95 1.93 -14.26
C ARG A 143 -10.76 1.55 -13.02
N ARG A 144 -11.13 0.27 -12.87
CA ARG A 144 -11.87 -0.22 -11.70
C ARG A 144 -11.08 -0.04 -10.41
N VAL A 145 -9.80 -0.42 -10.43
CA VAL A 145 -8.90 -0.25 -9.28
C VAL A 145 -8.76 1.23 -8.92
N LYS A 146 -8.58 2.11 -9.92
CA LYS A 146 -8.40 3.55 -9.67
C LYS A 146 -9.67 4.21 -9.14
N LEU A 147 -10.85 3.74 -9.54
CA LEU A 147 -12.11 4.18 -8.96
C LEU A 147 -12.19 3.82 -7.48
N ALA A 148 -11.93 2.55 -7.13
CA ALA A 148 -11.94 2.09 -5.75
C ALA A 148 -10.88 2.79 -4.88
N ASP A 149 -9.68 3.00 -5.42
CA ASP A 149 -8.62 3.79 -4.79
C ASP A 149 -9.08 5.22 -4.47
N LEU A 150 -9.62 5.94 -5.47
CA LEU A 150 -10.12 7.29 -5.27
C LEU A 150 -11.28 7.36 -4.29
N GLU A 151 -12.20 6.39 -4.32
CA GLU A 151 -13.32 6.30 -3.39
C GLU A 151 -12.85 6.08 -1.95
N ASP A 152 -11.89 5.17 -1.72
CA ASP A 152 -11.28 4.96 -0.40
C ASP A 152 -10.55 6.22 0.10
N ASN A 153 -9.84 6.90 -0.81
CA ASN A 153 -9.08 8.11 -0.53
C ASN A 153 -9.94 9.35 -0.30
N MET A 154 -11.19 9.34 -0.77
CA MET A 154 -12.19 10.40 -0.56
C MET A 154 -13.10 10.14 0.66
N ASP A 155 -12.97 9.01 1.36
CA ASP A 155 -13.77 8.72 2.54
C ASP A 155 -13.36 9.58 3.75
N VAL A 156 -13.99 10.75 3.84
CA VAL A 156 -13.75 11.73 4.92
C VAL A 156 -14.12 11.22 6.30
N ARG A 157 -14.94 10.16 6.43
CA ARG A 157 -15.34 9.60 7.74
C ARG A 157 -14.18 8.97 8.48
N ARG A 158 -13.07 8.70 7.78
CA ARG A 158 -11.84 8.13 8.34
C ARG A 158 -10.85 9.19 8.80
N LEU A 159 -11.04 10.45 8.43
CA LEU A 159 -10.11 11.52 8.76
C LEU A 159 -10.42 12.09 10.15
N ASN A 160 -9.38 12.26 10.97
CA ASN A 160 -9.50 12.87 12.29
C ASN A 160 -9.72 14.39 12.22
N ALA A 161 -9.20 15.03 11.17
CA ALA A 161 -9.36 16.46 10.90
C ALA A 161 -9.37 16.70 9.38
N LEU A 162 -9.97 17.82 8.96
CA LEU A 162 -9.99 18.27 7.56
C LEU A 162 -9.24 19.59 7.44
N GLU A 163 -8.12 19.57 6.74
CA GLU A 163 -7.30 20.75 6.48
C GLU A 163 -7.52 21.31 5.06
N GLN A 164 -7.07 22.54 4.81
CA GLN A 164 -7.19 23.16 3.47
C GLN A 164 -6.51 22.33 2.37
N ALA A 165 -5.35 21.72 2.67
CA ALA A 165 -4.65 20.84 1.74
C ALA A 165 -5.47 19.59 1.36
N ASP A 166 -6.34 19.11 2.25
CA ASP A 166 -7.25 18.01 1.93
C ASP A 166 -8.36 18.44 1.00
N LEU A 167 -8.89 19.66 1.11
CA LEU A 167 -9.91 20.17 0.20
C LEU A 167 -9.41 20.25 -1.24
N GLU A 168 -8.20 20.76 -1.46
CA GLU A 168 -7.59 20.83 -2.80
C GLU A 168 -7.36 19.43 -3.40
N ARG A 169 -6.91 18.50 -2.57
CA ARG A 169 -6.75 17.09 -2.95
C ARG A 169 -8.09 16.45 -3.30
N LEU A 170 -9.12 16.64 -2.49
CA LEU A 170 -10.46 16.09 -2.74
C LEU A 170 -11.05 16.64 -4.04
N ARG A 171 -10.87 17.93 -4.35
CA ARG A 171 -11.27 18.52 -5.64
C ARG A 171 -10.58 17.83 -6.82
N ARG A 172 -9.26 17.57 -6.70
CA ARG A 172 -8.48 16.86 -7.72
C ARG A 172 -8.93 15.41 -7.89
N TYR A 173 -9.17 14.69 -6.79
CA TYR A 173 -9.67 13.31 -6.83
C TYR A 173 -11.07 13.21 -7.42
N ARG A 174 -11.95 14.14 -7.08
CA ARG A 174 -13.29 14.22 -7.67
C ARG A 174 -13.24 14.39 -9.19
N ARG A 175 -12.40 15.30 -9.70
CA ARG A 175 -12.22 15.47 -11.15
C ARG A 175 -11.72 14.18 -11.82
N ALA A 176 -10.77 13.48 -11.19
CA ALA A 176 -10.29 12.20 -11.71
C ALA A 176 -11.39 11.13 -11.72
N TRP A 177 -12.19 11.04 -10.66
CA TRP A 177 -13.33 10.13 -10.54
C TRP A 177 -14.37 10.40 -11.64
N GLU A 178 -14.71 11.67 -11.91
CA GLU A 178 -15.61 12.07 -13.00
C GLU A 178 -15.09 11.65 -14.37
N ILE A 179 -13.78 11.81 -14.63
CA ILE A 179 -13.14 11.34 -15.88
C ILE A 179 -13.32 9.83 -16.02
N LEU A 180 -13.02 9.06 -14.97
CA LEU A 180 -13.09 7.59 -14.98
C LEU A 180 -14.52 7.07 -15.23
N HIS A 181 -15.55 7.73 -14.66
CA HIS A 181 -16.95 7.40 -14.93
C HIS A 181 -17.40 7.80 -16.36
N SER A 182 -16.93 8.94 -16.87
CA SER A 182 -17.32 9.44 -18.20
C SER A 182 -16.86 8.56 -19.37
N VAL A 183 -15.77 7.79 -19.19
CA VAL A 183 -15.22 6.90 -20.23
C VAL A 183 -16.17 5.73 -20.55
N CYS A 184 -17.05 5.35 -19.63
CA CYS A 184 -18.08 4.33 -19.87
C CYS A 184 -19.17 4.80 -20.85
N ALA A 185 -19.55 6.09 -20.81
CA ALA A 185 -20.66 6.64 -21.58
C ALA A 185 -20.39 6.74 -23.10
N ARG A 186 -19.12 6.76 -23.53
CA ARG A 186 -18.77 6.98 -24.95
C ARG A 186 -18.83 5.72 -25.83
N ARG A 187 -18.86 4.52 -25.24
CA ARG A 187 -18.92 3.25 -26.01
C ARG A 187 -20.34 2.79 -26.33
N THR A 188 -21.34 3.19 -25.56
CA THR A 188 -22.76 2.84 -25.80
C THR A 188 -23.37 3.64 -26.95
N ASN A 189 -22.89 4.86 -27.22
CA ASN A 189 -23.48 5.73 -28.24
C ASN A 189 -22.97 5.52 -29.68
N ARG A 190 -21.92 4.71 -29.87
CA ARG A 190 -21.36 4.37 -31.21
C ARG A 190 -21.92 3.09 -31.83
N ARG A 191 -22.80 2.36 -31.12
CA ARG A 191 -23.47 1.14 -31.63
C ARG A 191 -24.96 1.35 -31.99
N ARG A 192 -25.43 2.61 -32.00
CA ARG A 192 -26.82 2.98 -32.32
C ARG A 192 -26.93 3.94 -33.53
N ARG A 193 -25.92 3.96 -34.41
CA ARG A 193 -25.99 4.66 -35.70
C ARG A 193 -25.65 3.69 -36.81
#